data_AF-A0A919SEQ9-F1
#
_entry.id   AF-A0A919SEQ9-F1
#
_cell.length_a   1.000
_cell.length_b   1.000
_cell.length_c   1.000
_cell.angle_alpha   90.00
_cell.angle_beta   90.00
_cell.angle_gamma   90.00
#
_symmetry.space_group_name_H-M   'P 1'
#
loop_
_entity.id
_entity.type
_entity.pdbx_description
1 polymer ?
#
loop_
_entity_poly.entity_id
_entity_poly.type
_entity_poly.pdbx_seq_one_letter_code
_entity_poly.pdbx_strand_id
1 'polypeptide(L)'
;MESVFSRDELLTWVTAYRVSGAIGTSFTPYAAAGPEPGRSTPPAVCTIFRHDLANAPREFAERFFDVRVWREEAHGGHLAAWEQPARYAAGIHDAARLAPVPS
;
A
#
# COMPACT_ATOMS: atom_id res chain seq x y z
N MET A 1 3.48 -6.13 17.27
CA MET A 1 4.73 -5.74 16.58
C MET A 1 5.68 -6.92 16.50
N GLU A 2 6.04 -7.56 17.63
CA GLU A 2 6.78 -8.85 17.60
C GLU A 2 6.05 -10.00 16.88
N SER A 3 4.72 -9.89 16.70
CA SER A 3 3.91 -10.84 15.95
C SER A 3 3.97 -10.70 14.43
N VAL A 4 4.59 -9.62 13.91
CA VAL A 4 4.68 -9.31 12.46
C VAL A 4 6.14 -9.11 12.04
N PHE A 5 6.91 -8.43 12.88
CA PHE A 5 8.36 -8.31 12.72
C PHE A 5 9.03 -8.72 14.03
N SER A 6 9.93 -9.68 13.94
CA SER A 6 10.90 -9.95 14.99
C SER A 6 11.78 -8.72 15.24
N ARG A 7 12.42 -8.69 16.42
CA ARG A 7 13.37 -7.63 16.77
C ARG A 7 14.53 -7.54 15.76
N ASP A 8 14.98 -8.67 15.25
CA ASP A 8 16.08 -8.71 14.27
C ASP A 8 15.66 -8.17 12.91
N GLU A 9 14.42 -8.41 12.48
CA GLU A 9 13.87 -7.80 11.25
C GLU A 9 13.73 -6.29 11.38
N LEU A 10 13.31 -5.79 12.55
CA LEU A 10 13.28 -4.34 12.81
C LEU A 10 14.68 -3.73 12.76
N LEU A 11 15.66 -4.36 13.39
CA LEU A 11 17.06 -3.91 13.36
C LEU A 11 17.65 -3.96 11.94
N THR A 12 17.24 -4.94 11.14
CA THR A 12 17.63 -5.04 9.72
C THR A 12 17.18 -3.81 8.95
N TRP A 13 15.91 -3.41 9.07
CA TRP A 13 15.38 -2.23 8.40
C TRP A 13 16.05 -0.93 8.87
N VAL A 14 16.22 -0.76 10.19
CA VAL A 14 16.92 0.42 10.75
C VAL A 14 18.36 0.51 10.21
N THR A 15 19.05 -0.63 10.15
CA THR A 15 20.43 -0.70 9.66
C THR A 15 20.49 -0.38 8.17
N ALA A 16 19.58 -0.93 7.37
CA ALA A 16 19.49 -0.67 5.93
C ALA A 16 19.30 0.83 5.65
N TYR A 17 18.37 1.49 6.35
CA TYR A 17 18.14 2.93 6.25
C TYR A 17 19.38 3.75 6.64
N ARG A 18 20.11 3.31 7.67
CA ARG A 18 21.33 3.99 8.14
C ARG A 18 22.48 3.86 7.14
N VAL A 19 22.78 2.64 6.69
CA VAL A 19 23.93 2.34 5.82
C VAL A 19 23.73 2.92 4.41
N SER A 20 22.50 2.92 3.91
CA SER A 20 22.16 3.55 2.63
C SER A 20 22.10 5.09 2.68
N GLY A 21 22.10 5.69 3.87
CA GLY A 21 21.86 7.13 4.04
C GLY A 21 20.42 7.57 3.73
N ALA A 22 19.48 6.62 3.57
CA ALA A 22 18.11 6.90 3.13
C ALA A 22 17.25 7.60 4.18
N ILE A 23 17.65 7.63 5.46
CA ILE A 23 16.89 8.27 6.55
C ILE A 23 16.48 9.69 6.17
N GLY A 24 17.42 10.53 5.71
CA GLY A 24 17.11 11.92 5.37
C GLY A 24 16.27 12.07 4.09
N THR A 25 16.65 11.35 3.04
CA THR A 25 16.02 11.48 1.72
C THR A 25 14.60 10.91 1.67
N SER A 26 14.29 9.92 2.52
CA SER A 26 12.93 9.36 2.63
C SER A 26 11.90 10.34 3.20
N PHE A 27 12.32 11.43 3.85
CA PHE A 27 11.39 12.45 4.37
C PHE A 27 11.03 13.54 3.34
N THR A 28 11.71 13.62 2.20
CA THR A 28 11.47 14.64 1.16
C THR A 28 9.98 14.78 0.80
N PRO A 29 9.20 13.70 0.62
CA PRO A 29 7.78 13.80 0.28
C PRO A 29 6.90 14.47 1.36
N TYR A 30 7.32 14.49 2.63
CA TYR A 30 6.58 15.14 3.72
C TYR A 30 6.77 16.66 3.74
N ALA A 31 7.91 17.14 3.23
CA ALA A 31 8.21 18.57 3.15
C ALA A 31 7.77 19.19 1.83
N ALA A 32 7.57 18.37 0.79
CA ALA A 32 7.06 18.79 -0.50
C ALA A 32 5.53 18.89 -0.48
N ALA A 33 4.98 19.96 -1.05
CA ALA A 33 3.57 19.96 -1.42
C ALA A 33 3.37 18.89 -2.51
N GLY A 34 2.52 17.91 -2.22
CA GLY A 34 2.15 16.89 -3.20
C GLY A 34 1.41 17.51 -4.39
N PRO A 35 1.51 16.91 -5.59
CA PRO A 35 0.67 17.32 -6.70
C PRO A 35 -0.81 17.17 -6.32
N GLU A 36 -1.66 18.08 -6.81
CA GLU A 36 -3.11 17.96 -6.67
C GLU A 36 -3.56 16.59 -7.21
N PRO A 37 -4.39 15.84 -6.46
CA PRO A 37 -4.79 14.51 -6.87
C PRO A 37 -5.66 14.58 -8.13
N GLY A 38 -5.07 14.21 -9.27
CA GLY A 38 -5.80 14.00 -10.51
C GLY A 38 -6.58 12.68 -10.49
N ARG A 39 -7.57 12.56 -11.38
CA ARG A 39 -8.29 11.29 -11.58
C ARG A 39 -7.41 10.32 -12.37
N SER A 40 -7.21 9.13 -11.83
CA SER A 40 -6.53 8.01 -12.48
C SER A 40 -7.49 7.24 -13.38
N THR A 41 -7.08 7.03 -14.63
CA THR A 41 -7.88 6.37 -15.68
C THR A 41 -7.73 4.84 -15.74
N PRO A 42 -6.58 4.22 -15.43
CA PRO A 42 -6.44 2.77 -15.48
C PRO A 42 -7.37 2.03 -14.48
N PRO A 43 -7.85 0.82 -14.84
CA PRO A 43 -8.57 -0.06 -13.92
C PRO A 43 -7.80 -0.28 -12.62
N ALA A 44 -8.47 -0.04 -11.48
CA ALA A 44 -7.87 -0.16 -10.16
C ALA A 44 -8.53 -1.27 -9.33
N VAL A 45 -7.70 -1.93 -8.52
CA VAL A 45 -8.15 -2.79 -7.42
C VAL A 45 -7.81 -2.11 -6.11
N CYS A 46 -8.79 -1.94 -5.25
CA CYS A 46 -8.60 -1.39 -3.92
C CYS A 46 -8.81 -2.50 -2.88
N THR A 47 -7.79 -2.75 -2.07
CA THR A 47 -7.87 -3.67 -0.93
C THR A 47 -7.69 -2.86 0.35
N ILE A 48 -8.73 -2.78 1.17
CA ILE A 48 -8.76 -2.00 2.41
C ILE A 48 -8.56 -2.94 3.59
N PHE A 49 -7.51 -2.68 4.37
CA PHE A 49 -7.17 -3.45 5.57
C PHE A 49 -7.62 -2.68 6.80
N ARG A 50 -8.41 -3.31 7.67
CA ARG A 50 -9.12 -2.64 8.78
C ARG A 50 -8.25 -1.73 9.67
N HIS A 51 -6.98 -2.06 9.87
CA HIS A 51 -6.08 -1.32 10.76
C HIS A 51 -5.08 -0.42 10.00
N ASP A 52 -5.34 -0.09 8.74
CA ASP A 52 -4.52 0.86 7.99
C ASP A 52 -4.80 2.31 8.46
N LEU A 53 -3.83 3.19 8.21
CA LEU A 53 -3.85 4.61 8.58
C LEU A 53 -4.91 5.39 7.82
N ALA A 54 -5.30 4.94 6.62
CA ALA A 54 -6.25 5.62 5.74
C ALA A 54 -7.31 4.64 5.21
N ASN A 55 -8.30 4.34 6.06
CA ASN A 55 -9.50 3.61 5.65
C ASN A 55 -10.48 4.55 4.94
N ALA A 56 -10.16 4.94 3.71
CA ALA A 56 -11.07 5.72 2.89
C ALA A 56 -12.26 4.84 2.45
N PRO A 57 -13.50 5.34 2.55
CA PRO A 57 -14.66 4.60 2.07
C PRO A 57 -14.63 4.51 0.53
N ARG A 58 -15.35 3.53 -0.02
CA ARG A 58 -15.35 3.25 -1.47
C ARG A 58 -15.75 4.47 -2.30
N GLU A 59 -16.74 5.24 -1.85
CA GLU A 59 -17.22 6.43 -2.57
C GLU A 59 -16.17 7.54 -2.62
N PHE A 60 -15.17 7.52 -1.73
CA PHE A 60 -14.03 8.44 -1.81
C PHE A 60 -13.02 7.95 -2.84
N ALA A 61 -12.68 6.66 -2.84
CA ALA A 61 -11.75 6.07 -3.80
C ALA A 61 -12.24 6.21 -5.26
N GLU A 62 -13.54 6.01 -5.49
CA GLU A 62 -14.16 6.12 -6.82
C GLU A 62 -14.14 7.55 -7.41
N ARG A 63 -13.89 8.59 -6.58
CA ARG A 63 -13.67 9.96 -7.09
C ARG A 63 -12.34 10.11 -7.81
N PHE A 64 -11.34 9.33 -7.40
CA PHE A 64 -9.96 9.44 -7.87
C PHE A 64 -9.54 8.26 -8.77
N PHE A 65 -10.18 7.10 -8.66
CA PHE A 65 -9.77 5.88 -9.37
C PHE A 65 -10.94 5.22 -10.10
N ASP A 66 -10.66 4.54 -11.22
CA ASP A 66 -11.59 3.61 -11.86
C ASP A 66 -11.60 2.26 -11.12
N VAL A 67 -12.25 2.23 -9.96
CA VAL A 67 -12.28 1.05 -9.08
C VAL A 67 -13.11 -0.06 -9.71
N ARG A 68 -12.46 -1.17 -10.09
CA ARG A 68 -13.12 -2.36 -10.65
C ARG A 68 -13.33 -3.47 -9.66
N VAL A 69 -12.46 -3.57 -8.66
CA VAL A 69 -12.56 -4.56 -7.59
C VAL A 69 -12.33 -3.84 -6.26
N TRP A 70 -13.26 -4.08 -5.32
CA TRP A 70 -13.20 -3.58 -3.96
C TRP A 70 -13.13 -4.76 -2.99
N ARG A 71 -12.11 -4.77 -2.13
CA ARG A 71 -11.90 -5.82 -1.13
C ARG A 71 -11.76 -5.19 0.24
N GLU A 72 -12.45 -5.76 1.22
CA GLU A 72 -12.33 -5.37 2.62
C GLU A 72 -11.83 -6.56 3.42
N GLU A 73 -10.69 -6.38 4.06
CA GLU A 73 -10.05 -7.44 4.85
C GLU A 73 -10.20 -7.12 6.33
N ALA A 74 -10.81 -8.04 7.08
CA ALA A 74 -11.11 -7.85 8.50
C ALA A 74 -9.86 -7.78 9.41
N HIS A 75 -8.70 -8.17 8.88
CA HIS A 75 -7.42 -8.26 9.59
C HIS A 75 -6.30 -7.66 8.74
N GLY A 76 -5.23 -7.19 9.38
CA GLY A 76 -4.13 -6.47 8.75
C GLY A 76 -4.29 -4.96 8.84
N GLY A 77 -3.19 -4.24 8.65
CA GLY A 77 -3.12 -2.79 8.68
C GLY A 77 -2.11 -2.24 7.67
N HIS A 78 -1.39 -1.21 8.09
CA HIS A 78 -0.55 -0.41 7.20
C HIS A 78 0.53 -1.21 6.46
N LEU A 79 1.05 -2.27 7.08
CA LEU A 79 2.06 -3.14 6.50
C LEU A 79 1.41 -4.42 5.97
N ALA A 80 0.28 -4.30 5.28
CA ALA A 80 -0.55 -5.41 4.80
C ALA A 80 0.21 -6.53 4.07
N ALA A 81 1.23 -6.18 3.28
CA ALA A 81 2.09 -7.14 2.59
C ALA A 81 2.82 -8.09 3.55
N TRP A 82 3.13 -7.62 4.76
CA TRP A 82 3.78 -8.38 5.83
C TRP A 82 2.77 -8.98 6.82
N GLU A 83 1.73 -8.22 7.17
CA GLU A 83 0.73 -8.63 8.14
C GLU A 83 -0.22 -9.70 7.62
N GLN A 84 -0.58 -9.64 6.32
CA GLN A 84 -1.51 -10.55 5.66
C GLN A 84 -1.03 -10.89 4.22
N PRO A 85 0.12 -11.56 4.05
CA PRO A 85 0.77 -11.71 2.74
C PRO A 85 -0.13 -12.36 1.68
N ALA A 86 -0.90 -13.39 2.07
CA ALA A 86 -1.80 -14.09 1.17
C ALA A 86 -2.97 -13.21 0.69
N ARG A 87 -3.53 -12.37 1.57
CA ARG A 87 -4.62 -11.44 1.23
C ARG A 87 -4.11 -10.31 0.35
N TYR A 88 -2.93 -9.78 0.67
CA TYR A 88 -2.24 -8.78 -0.15
C TYR A 88 -1.97 -9.32 -1.56
N ALA A 89 -1.37 -10.51 -1.67
CA ALA A 89 -1.09 -11.15 -2.95
C ALA A 89 -2.37 -11.40 -3.78
N ALA A 90 -3.48 -11.79 -3.14
CA ALA A 90 -4.76 -11.97 -3.83
C ALA A 90 -5.23 -10.67 -4.52
N GLY A 91 -5.12 -9.51 -3.86
CA GLY A 91 -5.44 -8.21 -4.46
C GLY A 91 -4.53 -7.86 -5.65
N ILE A 92 -3.24 -8.18 -5.57
CA ILE A 92 -2.30 -8.01 -6.69
C ILE A 92 -2.67 -8.93 -7.87
N HIS A 93 -3.06 -10.18 -7.60
CA HIS A 93 -3.53 -11.10 -8.64
C HIS A 93 -4.82 -10.63 -9.31
N ASP A 94 -5.76 -10.05 -8.55
CA ASP A 94 -6.96 -9.40 -9.11
C ASP A 94 -6.55 -8.25 -10.04
N ALA A 95 -5.61 -7.40 -9.63
CA ALA A 95 -5.13 -6.28 -10.44
C ALA A 95 -4.42 -6.75 -11.73
N ALA A 96 -3.59 -7.78 -11.63
CA ALA A 96 -2.89 -8.34 -12.78
C ALA A 96 -3.84 -8.91 -13.84
N ARG A 97 -5.02 -9.42 -13.43
CA ARG A 97 -6.06 -9.89 -14.36
C ARG A 97 -6.79 -8.75 -15.08
N LEU A 98 -6.79 -7.55 -14.52
CA LEU A 98 -7.41 -6.36 -15.12
C LEU A 98 -6.46 -5.59 -16.03
N ALA A 99 -5.16 -5.81 -15.89
CA ALA A 99 -4.16 -5.16 -16.74
C ALA A 99 -4.36 -5.63 -18.20
N PRO A 100 -4.39 -4.71 -19.17
CA PRO A 100 -4.40 -5.10 -20.57
C PRO A 100 -3.13 -5.89 -20.87
N VAL A 101 -3.27 -6.99 -21.63
CA VAL A 101 -2.10 -7.75 -22.12
C VAL A 101 -1.29 -6.79 -23.01
N PRO A 102 0.01 -6.58 -22.74
CA PRO A 102 0.82 -5.74 -23.60
C PRO A 102 0.87 -6.35 -25.00
N SER A 103 0.51 -5.54 -26.01
CA SER A 103 0.60 -5.88 -27.44
C SER A 103 2.04 -6.10 -27.90
#